data_AF-A0A086AKQ4-F1
#
_entry.id   AF-A0A086AKQ4-F1
#
_cell.length_a   1.000
_cell.length_b   1.000
_cell.length_c   1.000
_cell.angle_alpha   90.00
_cell.angle_beta   90.00
_cell.angle_gamma   90.00
#
_symmetry.space_group_name_H-M   'P 1'
#
loop_
_entity.id
_entity.type
_entity.pdbx_description
1 polymer ?
#
loop_
_entity_poly.entity_id
_entity_poly.type
_entity_poly.pdbx_seq_one_letter_code
_entity_poly.pdbx_strand_id
1 'polypeptide(L)'
;MERELPVINIEGTDFIVDVSKLELREKADPTNIIAFENMRDVGDGYTFDYSLKNKNLPSMFDRECITVKISEFVALDPQGMAAQYNYAQEEVKGKSDFELMVDQKTFDMRVNKGILPTMDIAGHTFYVDIRMDMLRPKDDFLSKGIVLSDIENYYDEDKRTYTIPYNPNTHEFEEPDYQNIKELPKDLIAVRFPSERLLDRIGWNRQHGFELTQGLAKHGLKLKFRAKPIPWKKTFLPDLIESNLKTEKNHQKANEKQLLAQPDISKPKGRKM
;
A
#
# COMPACT_ATOMS: atom_id res chain seq x y z
N MET A 1 -6.72 20.14 -35.25
CA MET A 1 -7.51 19.06 -35.87
C MET A 1 -7.43 17.90 -34.90
N GLU A 2 -8.55 17.42 -34.37
CA GLU A 2 -8.54 16.26 -33.48
C GLU A 2 -8.12 15.04 -34.31
N ARG A 3 -7.16 14.26 -33.81
CA ARG A 3 -6.72 13.03 -34.48
C ARG A 3 -7.76 11.94 -34.27
N GLU A 4 -7.89 11.05 -35.23
CA GLU A 4 -8.65 9.82 -35.04
C GLU A 4 -7.88 8.90 -34.08
N LEU A 5 -8.57 8.41 -33.05
CA LEU A 5 -7.98 7.50 -32.05
C LEU A 5 -8.00 6.05 -32.58
N PRO A 6 -6.97 5.24 -32.30
CA PRO A 6 -6.95 3.84 -32.70
C PRO A 6 -8.12 3.06 -32.09
N VAL A 7 -8.60 2.07 -32.84
CA VAL A 7 -9.68 1.17 -32.42
C VAL A 7 -9.17 -0.26 -32.47
N ILE A 8 -9.43 -1.02 -31.41
CA ILE A 8 -9.21 -2.46 -31.38
C ILE A 8 -10.55 -3.19 -31.24
N ASN A 9 -10.63 -4.39 -31.80
CA ASN A 9 -11.79 -5.25 -31.65
C ASN A 9 -11.52 -6.34 -30.61
N ILE A 10 -12.42 -6.46 -29.63
CA ILE A 10 -12.40 -7.51 -28.61
C ILE A 10 -13.73 -8.26 -28.72
N GLU A 11 -13.69 -9.48 -29.25
CA GLU A 11 -14.87 -10.35 -29.40
C GLU A 11 -16.07 -9.64 -30.08
N GLY A 12 -15.80 -8.92 -31.18
CA GLY A 12 -16.84 -8.22 -31.94
C GLY A 12 -17.25 -6.86 -31.35
N THR A 13 -16.65 -6.42 -30.25
CA THR A 13 -16.86 -5.08 -29.67
C THR A 13 -15.68 -4.18 -29.95
N ASP A 14 -15.94 -3.01 -30.53
CA ASP A 14 -14.92 -2.02 -30.85
C ASP A 14 -14.63 -1.12 -29.65
N PHE A 15 -13.36 -1.05 -29.26
CA PHE A 15 -12.85 -0.17 -28.21
C PHE A 15 -11.88 0.86 -28.78
N ILE A 16 -12.12 2.12 -28.45
CA ILE A 16 -11.19 3.21 -28.67
C ILE A 16 -10.07 3.09 -27.63
N VAL A 17 -8.82 3.17 -28.09
CA VAL A 17 -7.64 3.24 -27.23
C VAL A 17 -7.44 4.70 -26.83
N ASP A 18 -7.82 5.05 -25.60
CA ASP A 18 -7.63 6.40 -25.05
C ASP A 18 -6.40 6.39 -24.14
N VAL A 19 -5.24 6.63 -24.74
CA VAL A 19 -3.98 6.70 -23.98
C VAL A 19 -3.98 7.83 -22.96
N SER A 20 -4.67 8.95 -23.27
CA SER A 20 -4.66 10.14 -22.40
C SER A 20 -5.19 9.85 -21.00
N LYS A 21 -6.08 8.87 -20.91
CA LYS A 21 -6.63 8.31 -19.65
C LYS A 21 -6.12 6.91 -19.33
N LEU A 22 -5.31 6.31 -20.21
CA LEU A 22 -4.85 4.92 -20.16
C LEU A 22 -6.03 3.95 -19.97
N GLU A 23 -6.92 3.92 -20.96
CA GLU A 23 -8.11 3.08 -20.91
C GLU A 23 -8.56 2.62 -22.30
N LEU A 24 -9.35 1.54 -22.32
CA LEU A 24 -10.15 1.15 -23.47
C LEU A 24 -11.59 1.63 -23.24
N ARG A 25 -12.16 2.33 -24.22
CA ARG A 25 -13.52 2.87 -24.15
C ARG A 25 -14.37 2.32 -25.28
N GLU A 26 -15.49 1.67 -24.98
CA GLU A 26 -16.34 1.10 -26.03
C GLU A 26 -16.83 2.22 -26.96
N LYS A 27 -16.74 1.99 -28.27
CA LYS A 27 -17.11 2.98 -29.29
C LYS A 27 -18.62 3.22 -29.34
N ALA A 28 -19.42 2.17 -29.08
CA ALA A 28 -20.88 2.23 -29.07
C ALA A 28 -21.47 2.72 -27.73
N ASP A 29 -20.77 2.49 -26.62
CA ASP A 29 -21.14 2.96 -25.27
C ASP A 29 -19.91 3.56 -24.57
N PRO A 30 -19.71 4.88 -24.66
CA PRO A 30 -18.57 5.54 -24.04
C PRO A 30 -18.52 5.43 -22.51
N THR A 31 -19.59 4.99 -21.83
CA THR A 31 -19.57 4.77 -20.38
C THR A 31 -18.95 3.43 -20.01
N ASN A 32 -18.88 2.50 -20.96
CA ASN A 32 -18.23 1.22 -20.80
C ASN A 32 -16.71 1.36 -20.98
N ILE A 33 -15.99 1.33 -19.86
CA ILE A 33 -14.54 1.61 -19.79
C ILE A 33 -13.82 0.44 -19.13
N ILE A 34 -12.69 0.03 -19.72
CA ILE A 34 -11.72 -0.90 -19.14
C ILE A 34 -10.44 -0.11 -18.90
N ALA A 35 -10.24 0.33 -17.66
CA ALA A 35 -9.07 1.11 -17.30
C ALA A 35 -7.80 0.25 -17.21
N PHE A 36 -6.65 0.81 -17.59
CA PHE A 36 -5.34 0.17 -17.47
C PHE A 36 -5.04 -0.33 -16.06
N GLU A 37 -5.57 0.35 -15.04
CA GLU A 37 -5.44 -0.04 -13.65
C GLU A 37 -6.09 -1.38 -13.29
N ASN A 38 -6.94 -1.92 -14.17
CA ASN A 38 -7.56 -3.23 -14.00
C ASN A 38 -6.89 -4.32 -14.85
N MET A 39 -5.89 -3.96 -15.64
CA MET A 39 -5.14 -4.91 -16.46
C MET A 39 -3.89 -5.41 -15.74
N ARG A 40 -3.50 -6.65 -16.04
CA ARG A 40 -2.29 -7.31 -15.56
C ARG A 40 -1.18 -7.18 -16.60
N ASP A 41 -0.08 -6.61 -16.18
CA ASP A 41 1.18 -6.55 -16.94
C ASP A 41 1.80 -7.95 -17.08
N VAL A 42 2.04 -8.34 -18.33
CA VAL A 42 2.65 -9.62 -18.71
C VAL A 42 3.94 -9.45 -19.51
N GLY A 43 4.54 -8.25 -19.50
CA GLY A 43 5.85 -7.94 -20.09
C GLY A 43 5.83 -7.43 -21.52
N ASP A 44 4.99 -8.01 -22.40
CA ASP A 44 4.84 -7.62 -23.81
C ASP A 44 3.43 -7.10 -24.14
N GLY A 45 2.71 -6.66 -23.10
CA GLY A 45 1.35 -6.18 -23.18
C GLY A 45 0.58 -6.44 -21.89
N TYR A 46 -0.74 -6.48 -22.02
CA TYR A 46 -1.63 -6.53 -20.87
C TYR A 46 -2.70 -7.59 -21.03
N THR A 47 -3.03 -8.25 -19.93
CA THR A 47 -4.11 -9.23 -19.88
C THR A 47 -5.18 -8.85 -18.86
N PHE A 48 -6.43 -9.19 -19.15
CA PHE A 48 -7.54 -9.03 -18.23
C PHE A 48 -8.65 -10.02 -18.58
N ASP A 49 -9.48 -10.35 -17.61
CA ASP A 49 -10.68 -11.15 -17.87
C ASP A 49 -11.77 -10.26 -18.43
N TYR A 50 -12.50 -10.77 -19.43
CA TYR A 50 -13.49 -10.05 -20.20
C TYR A 50 -14.79 -10.85 -20.25
N SER A 51 -15.88 -10.25 -19.79
CA SER A 51 -17.24 -10.78 -19.86
C SER A 51 -17.82 -10.56 -21.25
N LEU A 52 -18.18 -11.64 -21.93
CA LEU A 52 -18.83 -11.57 -23.25
C LEU A 52 -20.23 -10.94 -23.18
N LYS A 53 -20.87 -11.02 -22.01
CA LYS A 53 -22.20 -10.47 -21.76
C LYS A 53 -22.15 -8.97 -21.52
N ASN A 54 -21.27 -8.53 -20.62
CA ASN A 54 -21.20 -7.13 -20.19
C ASN A 54 -20.24 -6.29 -21.05
N LYS A 55 -19.43 -6.95 -21.89
CA LYS A 55 -18.37 -6.33 -22.68
C LYS A 55 -17.41 -5.51 -21.82
N ASN A 56 -17.14 -5.98 -20.60
CA ASN A 56 -16.25 -5.35 -19.63
C ASN A 56 -15.66 -6.44 -18.74
N LEU A 57 -14.87 -6.07 -17.74
CA LEU A 57 -14.41 -6.92 -16.66
C LEU A 57 -15.59 -7.68 -16.03
N PRO A 58 -15.40 -8.96 -15.70
CA PRO A 58 -16.46 -9.77 -15.13
C PRO A 58 -16.83 -9.33 -13.73
N SER A 59 -18.13 -9.40 -13.45
CA SER A 59 -18.65 -9.41 -12.09
C SER A 59 -18.43 -10.77 -11.43
N MET A 60 -18.58 -10.84 -10.10
CA MET A 60 -18.46 -12.09 -9.34
C MET A 60 -19.38 -13.23 -9.85
N PHE A 61 -20.47 -12.89 -10.54
CA PHE A 61 -21.46 -13.85 -11.02
C PHE A 61 -21.37 -14.14 -12.53
N ASP A 62 -20.42 -13.53 -13.25
CA ASP A 62 -20.25 -13.81 -14.67
C ASP A 62 -19.64 -15.19 -14.88
N ARG A 63 -20.30 -15.98 -15.72
CA ARG A 63 -19.90 -17.35 -16.05
C ARG A 63 -19.23 -17.47 -17.42
N GLU A 64 -19.42 -16.47 -18.27
CA GLU A 64 -18.93 -16.44 -19.65
C GLU A 64 -17.85 -15.37 -19.79
N CYS A 65 -16.64 -15.76 -19.38
CA CYS A 65 -15.48 -14.90 -19.36
C CYS A 65 -14.35 -15.53 -20.18
N ILE A 66 -13.61 -14.69 -20.89
CA ILE A 66 -12.36 -15.07 -21.54
C ILE A 66 -11.22 -14.18 -21.03
N THR A 67 -9.98 -14.68 -21.06
CA THR A 67 -8.82 -13.82 -20.82
C THR A 67 -8.38 -13.21 -22.14
N VAL A 68 -8.43 -11.89 -22.23
CA VAL A 68 -7.98 -11.11 -23.39
C VAL A 68 -6.55 -10.68 -23.17
N LYS A 69 -5.73 -10.70 -24.22
CA LYS A 69 -4.41 -10.05 -24.27
C LYS A 69 -4.44 -8.91 -25.28
N ILE A 70 -4.01 -7.72 -24.86
CA ILE A 70 -3.75 -6.58 -25.73
C ILE A 70 -2.26 -6.27 -25.75
N SER A 71 -1.79 -5.66 -26.84
CA SER A 71 -0.43 -5.10 -26.91
C SER A 71 -0.28 -3.90 -25.98
N GLU A 72 0.98 -3.52 -25.73
CA GLU A 72 1.33 -2.28 -25.04
C GLU A 72 0.70 -1.03 -25.70
N PHE A 73 0.43 0.02 -24.93
CA PHE A 73 -0.20 1.25 -25.44
C PHE A 73 0.67 1.94 -26.49
N VAL A 74 2.00 1.83 -26.39
CA VAL A 74 2.93 2.32 -27.40
C VAL A 74 2.76 1.64 -28.76
N ALA A 75 2.39 0.37 -28.79
CA ALA A 75 2.11 -0.36 -30.02
C ALA A 75 0.72 -0.04 -30.57
N LEU A 76 -0.27 0.13 -29.68
CA LEU A 76 -1.65 0.44 -30.06
C LEU A 76 -1.82 1.88 -30.53
N ASP A 77 -1.12 2.83 -29.91
CA ASP A 77 -1.24 4.25 -30.16
C ASP A 77 0.10 5.00 -29.95
N PRO A 78 1.09 4.79 -30.84
CA PRO A 78 2.41 5.40 -30.71
C PRO A 78 2.35 6.93 -30.73
N GLN A 79 1.47 7.51 -31.54
CA GLN A 79 1.31 8.97 -31.63
C GLN A 79 0.74 9.54 -30.33
N GLY A 80 -0.24 8.87 -29.73
CA GLY A 80 -0.81 9.26 -28.46
C GLY A 80 0.20 9.16 -27.31
N MET A 81 0.93 8.05 -27.24
CA MET A 81 1.98 7.86 -26.23
C MET A 81 3.11 8.89 -26.35
N ALA A 82 3.54 9.21 -27.59
CA ALA A 82 4.50 10.27 -27.84
C ALA A 82 4.04 11.61 -27.26
N ALA A 83 2.79 12.00 -27.54
CA ALA A 83 2.22 13.25 -27.06
C ALA A 83 2.08 13.29 -25.53
N GLN A 84 1.62 12.20 -24.92
CA GLN A 84 1.36 12.13 -23.48
C GLN A 84 2.62 12.17 -22.62
N TYR A 85 3.68 11.51 -23.09
CA TYR A 85 4.96 11.44 -22.38
C TYR A 85 6.01 12.40 -22.94
N ASN A 86 5.61 13.30 -23.84
CA ASN A 86 6.43 14.37 -24.41
C ASN A 86 7.72 13.86 -25.12
N TYR A 87 7.55 12.85 -25.97
CA TYR A 87 8.57 12.32 -26.87
C TYR A 87 8.31 12.72 -28.31
N ALA A 88 9.36 12.77 -29.14
CA ALA A 88 9.18 12.83 -30.59
C ALA A 88 8.64 11.47 -31.10
N GLN A 89 7.86 11.47 -32.19
CA GLN A 89 7.25 10.24 -32.72
C GLN A 89 8.30 9.21 -33.13
N GLU A 90 9.43 9.67 -33.68
CA GLU A 90 10.55 8.85 -34.10
C GLU A 90 11.23 8.17 -32.90
N GLU A 91 11.24 8.83 -31.73
CA GLU A 91 11.83 8.30 -30.50
C GLU A 91 10.97 7.23 -29.82
N VAL A 92 9.68 7.18 -30.15
CA VAL A 92 8.75 6.18 -29.63
C VAL A 92 8.87 4.86 -30.38
N LYS A 93 9.34 4.89 -31.63
CA LYS A 93 9.45 3.71 -32.48
C LYS A 93 10.39 2.67 -31.86
N GLY A 94 9.85 1.50 -31.55
CA GLY A 94 10.60 0.38 -31.00
C GLY A 94 10.83 0.45 -29.49
N LYS A 95 10.25 1.43 -28.79
CA LYS A 95 10.20 1.46 -27.33
C LYS A 95 8.98 0.69 -26.81
N SER A 96 9.13 0.18 -25.60
CA SER A 96 8.08 -0.42 -24.78
C SER A 96 7.35 0.64 -23.93
N ASP A 97 6.21 0.26 -23.37
CA ASP A 97 5.52 1.09 -22.36
C ASP A 97 6.42 1.32 -21.16
N PHE A 98 7.20 0.31 -20.76
CA PHE A 98 8.19 0.45 -19.68
C PHE A 98 9.18 1.60 -19.95
N GLU A 99 9.77 1.66 -21.15
CA GLU A 99 10.76 2.68 -21.50
C GLU A 99 10.19 4.10 -21.54
N LEU A 100 8.90 4.23 -21.87
CA LEU A 100 8.24 5.53 -21.97
C LEU A 100 7.64 6.00 -20.64
N MET A 101 7.02 5.09 -19.89
CA MET A 101 6.22 5.39 -18.70
C MET A 101 7.04 5.39 -17.42
N VAL A 102 8.21 4.74 -17.41
CA VAL A 102 9.08 4.62 -16.23
C VAL A 102 10.32 5.48 -16.40
N ASP A 103 10.69 6.21 -15.34
CA ASP A 103 11.95 6.95 -15.30
C ASP A 103 13.14 5.98 -15.35
N GLN A 104 13.72 5.86 -16.55
CA GLN A 104 14.84 4.97 -16.85
C GLN A 104 16.10 5.30 -16.04
N LYS A 105 16.33 6.57 -15.67
CA LYS A 105 17.46 6.95 -14.83
C LYS A 105 17.27 6.44 -13.41
N THR A 106 16.06 6.57 -12.88
CA THR A 106 15.71 6.04 -11.57
C THR A 106 15.79 4.51 -11.55
N PHE A 107 15.37 3.86 -12.64
CA PHE A 107 15.50 2.41 -12.81
C PHE A 107 16.97 1.97 -12.81
N ASP A 108 17.83 2.62 -13.60
CA ASP A 108 19.27 2.36 -13.63
C ASP A 108 19.93 2.53 -12.24
N MET A 109 19.55 3.59 -11.52
CA MET A 109 20.02 3.79 -10.14
C MET A 109 19.66 2.62 -9.22
N ARG A 110 18.44 2.10 -9.32
CA ARG A 110 17.98 0.99 -8.47
C ARG A 110 18.56 -0.36 -8.87
N VAL A 111 18.56 -0.67 -10.17
CA VAL A 111 18.87 -2.00 -10.69
C VAL A 111 20.36 -2.19 -10.90
N ASN A 112 21.00 -1.26 -11.61
CA ASN A 112 22.39 -1.40 -12.03
C ASN A 112 23.37 -0.81 -11.01
N LYS A 113 23.01 0.30 -10.37
CA LYS A 113 23.84 0.95 -9.34
C LYS A 113 23.54 0.47 -7.92
N GLY A 114 22.49 -0.33 -7.73
CA GLY A 114 22.13 -0.91 -6.44
C GLY A 114 21.65 0.09 -5.38
N ILE A 115 21.23 1.30 -5.77
CA ILE A 115 20.73 2.30 -4.84
C ILE A 115 19.37 1.88 -4.30
N LEU A 116 19.30 1.56 -3.01
CA LEU A 116 18.04 1.25 -2.34
C LEU A 116 17.15 2.49 -2.22
N PRO A 117 15.81 2.35 -2.31
CA PRO A 117 14.90 3.41 -1.95
C PRO A 117 15.08 3.81 -0.48
N THR A 118 14.65 5.01 -0.15
CA THR A 118 14.76 5.59 1.19
C THR A 118 13.41 6.03 1.71
N MET A 119 13.20 5.85 3.01
CA MET A 119 12.03 6.31 3.74
C MET A 119 12.46 7.30 4.81
N ASP A 120 11.88 8.49 4.81
CA ASP A 120 12.04 9.48 5.87
C ASP A 120 10.87 9.39 6.86
N ILE A 121 11.17 9.08 8.13
CA ILE A 121 10.19 9.02 9.22
C ILE A 121 10.63 10.00 10.29
N ALA A 122 9.84 11.06 10.49
CA ALA A 122 10.11 12.10 11.49
C ALA A 122 11.53 12.74 11.39
N GLY A 123 12.13 12.79 10.20
CA GLY A 123 13.48 13.33 9.99
C GLY A 123 14.60 12.28 9.98
N HIS A 124 14.26 11.02 10.26
CA HIS A 124 15.19 9.90 10.24
C HIS A 124 15.08 9.13 8.93
N THR A 125 16.20 8.96 8.25
CA THR A 125 16.24 8.26 6.96
C THR A 125 16.57 6.79 7.16
N PHE A 126 15.77 5.94 6.53
CA PHE A 126 15.96 4.50 6.44
C PHE A 126 16.15 4.09 4.99
N TYR A 127 16.98 3.07 4.74
CA TYR A 127 16.95 2.31 3.51
C TYR A 127 15.78 1.33 3.55
N VAL A 128 15.03 1.24 2.45
CA VAL A 128 14.05 0.18 2.25
C VAL A 128 14.82 -1.05 1.79
N ASP A 129 15.04 -1.99 2.69
CA ASP A 129 15.87 -3.18 2.45
C ASP A 129 14.99 -4.43 2.48
N ILE A 130 14.32 -4.69 1.36
CA ILE A 130 13.38 -5.81 1.19
C ILE A 130 14.04 -7.15 1.51
N ARG A 131 15.29 -7.33 1.07
CA ARG A 131 16.04 -8.57 1.29
C ARG A 131 16.32 -8.83 2.77
N MET A 132 16.53 -7.78 3.56
CA MET A 132 16.73 -7.86 5.01
C MET A 132 15.42 -7.74 5.80
N ASP A 133 14.27 -7.69 5.11
CA ASP A 133 12.95 -7.52 5.71
C ASP A 133 12.85 -6.31 6.66
N MET A 134 13.46 -5.17 6.27
CA MET A 134 13.50 -4.03 7.19
C MET A 134 13.60 -2.66 6.52
N LEU A 135 13.11 -1.64 7.22
CA LEU A 135 13.57 -0.27 7.08
C LEU A 135 14.85 -0.14 7.91
N ARG A 136 15.99 -0.28 7.23
CA ARG A 136 17.32 -0.27 7.87
C ARG A 136 17.78 1.17 8.09
N PRO A 137 18.16 1.58 9.30
CA PRO A 137 18.63 2.94 9.55
C PRO A 137 19.81 3.28 8.64
N LYS A 138 19.79 4.50 8.10
CA LYS A 138 20.87 4.95 7.20
C LYS A 138 22.13 5.35 7.96
N ASP A 139 21.94 6.17 8.99
CA ASP A 139 23.02 6.88 9.71
C ASP A 139 22.95 6.67 11.24
N ASP A 140 22.05 5.81 11.73
CA ASP A 140 21.92 5.45 13.14
C ASP A 140 22.18 3.95 13.36
N PHE A 141 23.41 3.63 13.76
CA PHE A 141 23.84 2.25 13.98
C PHE A 141 23.43 1.66 15.33
N LEU A 142 22.83 2.46 16.22
CA LEU A 142 22.32 1.98 17.52
C LEU A 142 20.87 1.51 17.42
N SER A 143 20.09 2.09 16.51
CA SER A 143 18.75 1.62 16.20
C SER A 143 18.78 0.28 15.49
N LYS A 144 17.86 -0.61 15.87
CA LYS A 144 17.60 -1.88 15.18
C LYS A 144 16.81 -1.69 13.88
N GLY A 145 16.30 -0.49 13.62
CA GLY A 145 15.40 -0.22 12.49
C GLY A 145 13.98 -0.69 12.74
N ILE A 146 13.24 -0.88 11.66
CA ILE A 146 11.87 -1.40 11.69
C ILE A 146 11.84 -2.65 10.82
N VAL A 147 11.67 -3.81 11.44
CA VAL A 147 11.45 -5.07 10.73
C VAL A 147 10.05 -5.04 10.13
N LEU A 148 9.91 -5.40 8.85
CA LEU A 148 8.66 -5.27 8.12
C LEU A 148 7.67 -6.38 8.52
N SER A 149 8.15 -7.60 8.77
CA SER A 149 7.32 -8.68 9.32
C SER A 149 6.74 -8.37 10.70
N ASP A 150 7.48 -7.63 11.55
CA ASP A 150 7.00 -7.23 12.88
C ASP A 150 5.80 -6.25 12.82
N ILE A 151 5.60 -5.57 11.70
CA ILE A 151 4.53 -4.58 11.51
C ILE A 151 3.39 -5.06 10.60
N GLU A 152 3.38 -6.34 10.19
CA GLU A 152 2.35 -6.91 9.30
C GLU A 152 0.92 -6.67 9.80
N ASN A 153 0.70 -6.77 11.12
CA ASN A 153 -0.61 -6.54 11.75
C ASN A 153 -1.11 -5.09 11.64
N TYR A 154 -0.27 -4.16 11.20
CA TYR A 154 -0.60 -2.74 10.97
C TYR A 154 -0.86 -2.42 9.50
N TYR A 155 -0.86 -3.43 8.62
CA TYR A 155 -1.16 -3.27 7.21
C TYR A 155 -2.67 -3.09 6.98
N ASP A 156 -3.01 -2.04 6.22
CA ASP A 156 -4.35 -1.79 5.72
C ASP A 156 -4.38 -2.19 4.24
N GLU A 157 -5.07 -3.27 3.90
CA GLU A 157 -5.12 -3.83 2.55
C GLU A 157 -5.79 -2.88 1.54
N ASP A 158 -6.87 -2.22 1.95
CA ASP A 158 -7.61 -1.26 1.11
C ASP A 158 -6.73 -0.07 0.74
N LYS A 159 -5.99 0.46 1.72
CA LYS A 159 -5.12 1.63 1.53
C LYS A 159 -3.73 1.25 1.01
N ARG A 160 -3.34 -0.02 1.13
CA ARG A 160 -2.01 -0.55 0.85
C ARG A 160 -0.91 0.20 1.61
N THR A 161 -1.16 0.47 2.89
CA THR A 161 -0.25 1.23 3.75
C THR A 161 -0.15 0.60 5.13
N TYR A 162 1.01 0.75 5.75
CA TYR A 162 1.17 0.58 7.18
C TYR A 162 0.77 1.85 7.94
N THR A 163 0.16 1.71 9.11
CA THR A 163 0.05 2.79 10.09
C THR A 163 0.57 2.30 11.44
N ILE A 164 1.83 2.60 11.76
CA ILE A 164 2.53 2.04 12.92
C ILE A 164 2.76 3.09 14.02
N PRO A 165 2.78 2.68 15.29
CA PRO A 165 3.52 3.36 16.35
C PRO A 165 5.02 3.47 16.03
N TYR A 166 5.61 4.63 16.26
CA TYR A 166 7.03 4.87 16.05
C TYR A 166 7.58 5.73 17.18
N ASN A 167 8.73 5.34 17.71
CA ASN A 167 9.46 6.10 18.72
C ASN A 167 10.52 6.98 18.04
N PRO A 168 10.36 8.31 18.01
CA PRO A 168 11.31 9.22 17.37
C PRO A 168 12.61 9.40 18.16
N ASN A 169 12.74 8.86 19.38
CA ASN A 169 13.98 8.92 20.16
C ASN A 169 14.87 7.69 19.93
N THR A 170 14.27 6.51 19.76
CA THR A 170 15.00 5.26 19.48
C THR A 170 15.05 4.92 17.99
N HIS A 171 14.21 5.60 17.20
CA HIS A 171 14.00 5.39 15.76
C HIS A 171 13.49 3.98 15.42
N GLU A 172 12.75 3.37 16.34
CA GLU A 172 12.24 2.01 16.22
C GLU A 172 10.70 1.98 16.21
N PHE A 173 10.17 0.87 15.72
CA PHE A 173 8.78 0.49 15.97
C PHE A 173 8.66 0.06 17.44
N GLU A 174 7.67 0.60 18.14
CA GLU A 174 7.45 0.31 19.56
C GLU A 174 5.95 0.32 19.84
N GLU A 175 5.42 -0.82 20.30
CA GLU A 175 4.01 -0.93 20.62
C GLU A 175 3.67 -0.29 21.99
N PRO A 176 2.62 0.54 22.07
CA PRO A 176 2.02 0.89 23.35
C PRO A 176 1.53 -0.36 24.09
N ASP A 177 1.46 -0.29 25.42
CA ASP A 177 0.76 -1.31 26.22
C ASP A 177 -0.76 -1.21 25.98
N TYR A 178 -1.24 -1.84 24.91
CA TYR A 178 -2.63 -1.81 24.51
C TYR A 178 -3.59 -2.36 25.58
N GLN A 179 -3.12 -3.24 26.47
CA GLN A 179 -3.96 -3.81 27.52
C GLN A 179 -4.27 -2.79 28.62
N ASN A 180 -3.30 -1.94 28.96
CA ASN A 180 -3.42 -1.03 30.10
C ASN A 180 -3.36 0.46 29.73
N ILE A 181 -3.29 0.80 28.44
CA ILE A 181 -3.23 2.19 28.01
C ILE A 181 -4.48 2.97 28.43
N LYS A 182 -4.25 4.13 29.06
CA LYS A 182 -5.30 5.01 29.62
C LYS A 182 -5.23 6.45 29.10
N GLU A 183 -4.14 6.80 28.43
CA GLU A 183 -3.94 8.09 27.77
C GLU A 183 -3.20 7.89 26.46
N LEU A 184 -3.27 8.89 25.57
CA LEU A 184 -2.52 8.83 24.33
C LEU A 184 -1.00 8.83 24.62
N PRO A 185 -0.21 8.02 23.90
CA PRO A 185 1.24 8.00 24.06
C PRO A 185 1.83 9.38 23.81
N LYS A 186 2.73 9.81 24.70
CA LYS A 186 3.45 11.10 24.57
C LYS A 186 4.78 10.92 23.84
N ASP A 187 5.40 9.77 24.01
CA ASP A 187 6.73 9.46 23.47
C ASP A 187 6.66 8.73 22.12
N LEU A 188 5.47 8.28 21.70
CA LEU A 188 5.24 7.61 20.42
C LEU A 188 4.38 8.47 19.51
N ILE A 189 4.66 8.40 18.22
CA ILE A 189 3.83 8.97 17.16
C ILE A 189 3.27 7.86 16.27
N ALA A 190 2.09 8.07 15.68
CA ALA A 190 1.62 7.20 14.61
C ALA A 190 2.11 7.72 13.26
N VAL A 191 2.69 6.87 12.43
CA VAL A 191 3.19 7.21 11.10
C VAL A 191 2.62 6.27 10.05
N ARG A 192 2.31 6.81 8.87
CA ARG A 192 1.75 6.05 7.75
C ARG A 192 2.67 6.09 6.54
N PHE A 193 2.91 4.93 5.95
CA PHE A 193 3.69 4.80 4.71
C PHE A 193 3.21 3.61 3.86
N PRO A 194 3.52 3.59 2.54
CA PRO A 194 3.14 2.49 1.65
C PRO A 194 3.70 1.13 2.07
N SER A 195 3.10 0.03 1.63
CA SER A 195 3.68 -1.31 1.83
C SER A 195 5.00 -1.51 1.11
N GLU A 196 5.77 -2.51 1.54
CA GLU A 196 7.09 -2.82 1.02
C GLU A 196 7.10 -3.08 -0.50
N ARG A 197 6.04 -3.68 -1.05
CA ARG A 197 5.82 -3.80 -2.50
C ARG A 197 5.78 -2.45 -3.23
N LEU A 198 5.25 -1.41 -2.60
CA LEU A 198 5.18 -0.06 -3.16
C LEU A 198 6.43 0.78 -2.83
N LEU A 199 7.10 0.48 -1.73
CA LEU A 199 8.36 1.15 -1.35
C LEU A 199 9.53 0.73 -2.24
N ASP A 200 9.63 -0.56 -2.56
CA ASP A 200 10.65 -1.08 -3.46
C ASP A 200 10.09 -2.24 -4.29
N ARG A 201 9.32 -1.91 -5.33
CA ARG A 201 8.74 -2.89 -6.25
C ARG A 201 9.79 -3.79 -6.90
N ILE A 202 10.96 -3.25 -7.22
CA ILE A 202 12.06 -4.03 -7.82
C ILE A 202 12.60 -5.03 -6.81
N GLY A 203 12.84 -4.60 -5.57
CA GLY A 203 13.23 -5.49 -4.47
C GLY A 203 12.19 -6.58 -4.21
N TRP A 204 10.91 -6.20 -4.17
CA TRP A 204 9.78 -7.12 -4.00
C TRP A 204 9.69 -8.15 -5.13
N ASN A 205 9.75 -7.70 -6.38
CA ASN A 205 9.67 -8.56 -7.55
C ASN A 205 10.80 -9.59 -7.53
N ARG A 206 12.03 -9.14 -7.23
CA ARG A 206 13.20 -10.02 -7.10
C ARG A 206 13.03 -11.07 -6.00
N GLN A 207 12.52 -10.68 -4.83
CA GLN A 207 12.32 -11.60 -3.71
C GLN A 207 11.27 -12.68 -4.01
N HIS A 208 10.23 -12.33 -4.77
CA HIS A 208 9.09 -13.21 -5.05
C HIS A 208 9.15 -13.89 -6.43
N GLY A 209 10.25 -13.73 -7.17
CA GLY A 209 10.44 -14.39 -8.47
C GLY A 209 9.62 -13.81 -9.62
N PHE A 210 9.20 -12.54 -9.52
CA PHE A 210 8.54 -11.82 -10.59
C PHE A 210 9.56 -11.15 -11.53
N GLU A 211 9.13 -10.82 -12.75
CA GLU A 211 9.91 -9.99 -13.66
C GLU A 211 10.21 -8.63 -13.01
N LEU A 212 11.45 -8.16 -13.17
CA LEU A 212 11.91 -6.95 -12.46
C LEU A 212 11.10 -5.71 -12.82
N THR A 213 10.61 -5.63 -14.06
CA THR A 213 9.84 -4.50 -14.57
C THR A 213 8.35 -4.59 -14.27
N GLN A 214 7.86 -5.74 -13.81
CA GLN A 214 6.43 -6.01 -13.68
C GLN A 214 5.73 -4.97 -12.80
N GLY A 215 4.76 -4.27 -13.40
CA GLY A 215 3.94 -3.26 -12.74
C GLY A 215 4.62 -1.91 -12.51
N LEU A 216 5.85 -1.70 -13.01
CA LEU A 216 6.51 -0.39 -12.93
C LEU A 216 5.82 0.64 -13.84
N ALA A 217 5.36 0.27 -15.03
CA ALA A 217 4.62 1.18 -15.92
C ALA A 217 3.35 1.75 -15.26
N LYS A 218 2.69 0.91 -14.44
CA LYS A 218 1.44 1.24 -13.76
C LYS A 218 1.61 2.08 -12.49
N HIS A 219 2.65 1.81 -11.71
CA HIS A 219 2.84 2.43 -10.40
C HIS A 219 3.96 3.47 -10.36
N GLY A 220 4.76 3.55 -11.43
CA GLY A 220 6.00 4.29 -11.49
C GLY A 220 7.09 3.69 -10.62
N LEU A 221 8.22 4.39 -10.57
CA LEU A 221 9.36 4.06 -9.73
C LEU A 221 9.83 5.30 -8.97
N LYS A 222 10.01 5.19 -7.65
CA LYS A 222 10.49 6.26 -6.77
C LYS A 222 11.51 5.70 -5.79
N LEU A 223 12.54 6.50 -5.48
CA LEU A 223 13.60 6.12 -4.53
C LEU A 223 13.55 6.91 -3.22
N LYS A 224 12.63 7.86 -3.09
CA LYS A 224 12.52 8.72 -1.91
C LYS A 224 11.06 8.78 -1.47
N PHE A 225 10.83 8.38 -0.23
CA PHE A 225 9.53 8.37 0.40
C PHE A 225 9.60 9.14 1.72
N ARG A 226 8.44 9.61 2.17
CA ARG A 226 8.27 10.25 3.46
C ARG A 226 7.01 9.73 4.12
N ALA A 227 7.14 9.26 5.35
CA ALA A 227 6.00 8.83 6.15
C ALA A 227 5.16 10.05 6.56
N LYS A 228 3.84 9.86 6.57
CA LYS A 228 2.88 10.88 6.99
C LYS A 228 2.57 10.69 8.47
N PRO A 229 2.77 11.71 9.33
CA PRO A 229 2.32 11.63 10.71
C PRO A 229 0.79 11.58 10.76
N ILE A 230 0.26 10.73 11.63
CA ILE A 230 -1.17 10.57 11.88
C ILE A 230 -1.44 10.94 13.34
N PRO A 231 -2.35 11.88 13.65
CA PRO A 231 -2.74 12.12 15.03
C PRO A 231 -3.37 10.87 15.64
N TRP A 232 -2.95 10.47 16.85
CA TRP A 232 -3.52 9.31 17.55
C TRP A 232 -5.05 9.36 17.68
N LYS A 233 -5.63 10.56 17.76
CA LYS A 233 -7.09 10.76 17.78
C LYS A 233 -7.82 10.25 16.52
N LYS A 234 -7.10 9.95 15.44
CA LYS A 234 -7.63 9.41 14.17
C LYS A 234 -7.32 7.92 13.98
N THR A 235 -6.81 7.25 15.01
CA THR A 235 -6.57 5.79 15.00
C THR A 235 -7.60 5.09 15.88
N PHE A 236 -7.47 3.78 16.08
CA PHE A 236 -8.33 2.99 16.99
C PHE A 236 -8.05 3.26 18.48
N LEU A 237 -6.96 3.96 18.79
CA LEU A 237 -6.45 4.09 20.16
C LEU A 237 -7.40 4.84 21.13
N PRO A 238 -8.15 5.89 20.71
CA PRO A 238 -9.13 6.55 21.57
C PRO A 238 -10.22 5.60 22.07
N ASP A 239 -10.76 4.75 21.19
CA ASP A 239 -11.82 3.80 21.52
C ASP A 239 -11.30 2.72 22.48
N LEU A 240 -10.06 2.26 22.26
CA LEU A 240 -9.39 1.32 23.15
C LEU A 240 -9.17 1.91 24.55
N ILE A 241 -8.69 3.15 24.64
CA ILE A 241 -8.52 3.85 25.93
C ILE A 241 -9.86 3.98 26.66
N GLU A 242 -10.94 4.33 25.96
CA GLU A 242 -12.27 4.42 26.57
C GLU A 242 -12.72 3.05 27.13
N SER A 243 -12.47 1.97 26.38
CA SER A 243 -12.76 0.60 26.80
C SER A 243 -11.98 0.19 28.06
N ASN A 244 -10.67 0.48 28.11
CA ASN A 244 -9.80 0.17 29.24
C ASN A 244 -10.24 0.92 30.51
N LEU A 245 -10.55 2.22 30.39
CA LEU A 245 -11.05 3.04 31.50
C LEU A 245 -12.41 2.54 32.03
N LYS A 246 -13.31 2.07 31.16
CA LYS A 246 -14.58 1.46 31.57
C LYS A 246 -14.36 0.14 32.32
N THR A 247 -13.46 -0.70 31.82
CA THR A 247 -13.12 -1.99 32.41
C THR A 247 -12.53 -1.80 33.82
N GLU A 248 -11.60 -0.86 33.98
CA GLU A 248 -11.03 -0.53 35.29
C GLU A 248 -12.08 -0.04 36.29
N LYS A 249 -12.97 0.88 35.88
CA LYS A 249 -14.08 1.36 36.73
C LYS A 249 -15.00 0.22 37.17
N ASN A 250 -15.26 -0.75 36.30
CA ASN A 250 -16.10 -1.90 36.64
C ASN A 250 -15.40 -2.83 37.64
N HIS A 251 -14.10 -3.07 37.48
CA HIS A 251 -13.30 -3.84 38.45
C HIS A 251 -13.23 -3.16 39.82
N GLN A 252 -13.03 -1.84 39.86
CA GLN A 252 -13.04 -1.07 41.11
C GLN A 252 -14.39 -1.20 41.83
N LYS A 253 -15.50 -1.02 41.12
CA LYS A 253 -16.86 -1.19 41.67
C LYS A 253 -17.13 -2.61 42.16
N ALA A 254 -16.62 -3.63 41.47
CA ALA A 254 -16.77 -5.02 41.87
C ALA A 254 -15.97 -5.33 43.16
N ASN A 255 -14.74 -4.82 43.25
CA ASN A 255 -13.90 -4.96 44.44
C ASN A 255 -14.47 -4.22 45.64
N GLU A 256 -14.99 -3.00 45.46
CA GLU A 256 -15.69 -2.25 46.53
C GLU A 256 -16.93 -3.00 47.04
N LYS A 257 -17.72 -3.59 46.14
CA LYS A 257 -18.88 -4.43 46.53
C LYS A 257 -18.45 -5.69 47.28
N GLN A 258 -17.34 -6.32 46.91
CA GLN A 258 -16.81 -7.48 47.64
C GLN A 258 -16.27 -7.10 49.03
N LEU A 259 -15.58 -5.97 49.15
CA LEU A 259 -15.07 -5.45 50.42
C LEU A 259 -16.21 -5.08 51.39
N LEU A 260 -17.30 -4.50 50.87
CA LEU A 260 -18.51 -4.19 51.65
C LEU A 260 -19.34 -5.43 52.03
N ALA A 261 -19.13 -6.57 51.36
CA ALA A 261 -19.85 -7.82 51.60
C ALA A 261 -19.10 -8.79 52.53
N GLN A 262 -17.88 -8.47 53.00
CA GLN A 262 -17.18 -9.31 53.98
C GLN A 262 -17.84 -9.16 55.37
N PRO A 263 -18.28 -10.27 56.01
CA PRO A 263 -18.89 -10.21 57.33
C PRO A 263 -17.87 -9.79 58.37
N ASP A 264 -18.27 -8.81 59.19
CA ASP A 264 -17.50 -8.26 60.30
C ASP A 264 -17.21 -9.37 61.33
N ILE A 265 -15.99 -9.93 61.34
CA ILE A 265 -15.57 -10.93 62.33
C ILE A 265 -15.39 -10.20 63.65
N SER A 266 -16.52 -10.02 64.34
CA SER A 266 -16.58 -9.40 65.67
C SER A 266 -15.77 -10.21 66.69
N LYS A 267 -15.01 -9.46 67.49
CA LYS A 267 -13.98 -9.88 68.46
C LYS A 267 -14.38 -11.05 69.39
N PRO A 268 -13.44 -11.93 69.77
CA PRO A 268 -13.70 -12.99 70.74
C PRO A 268 -14.00 -12.39 72.13
N LYS A 269 -15.16 -12.72 72.70
CA LYS A 269 -15.52 -12.40 74.09
C LYS A 269 -14.55 -13.11 75.03
N GLY A 270 -13.76 -12.31 75.76
CA GLY A 270 -12.89 -12.79 76.83
C GLY A 270 -13.68 -13.53 77.92
N ARG A 271 -13.21 -14.71 78.29
CA ARG A 271 -13.72 -15.53 79.39
C ARG A 271 -13.10 -14.97 80.69
N LYS A 272 -13.91 -14.41 81.59
CA LYS A 272 -13.47 -14.11 82.95
C LYS A 272 -13.33 -15.43 83.73
N MET A 273 -12.23 -15.56 84.46
CA MET A 273 -11.93 -16.64 85.41
C MET A 273 -12.89 -16.62 86.59
#